data_AF-A0A348YBZ3-F1
#
_entry.id   AF-A0A348YBZ3-F1
#
_cell.length_a   1.000
_cell.length_b   1.000
_cell.length_c   1.000
_cell.angle_alpha   90.00
_cell.angle_beta   90.00
_cell.angle_gamma   90.00
#
_symmetry.space_group_name_H-M   'P 1'
#
loop_
_entity.id
_entity.type
_entity.pdbx_description
1 polymer ?
#
loop_
_entity_poly.entity_id
_entity_poly.type
_entity_poly.pdbx_seq_one_letter_code
_entity_poly.pdbx_strand_id
1 'polypeptide(L)'
;VSVAGTVSFIGLLAPHIARLLFGHQHRILLPASALIGAIILVIADVLARSLFAPIELPAGVLTSVIGAPYFIFLLSRYKGW
;
A
#
# COMPACT_ATOMS: atom_id res chain seq x y z
N VAL A 1 -10.87 7.95 -4.53
CA VAL A 1 -10.38 9.33 -4.72
C VAL A 1 -11.43 10.35 -4.33
N SER A 2 -12.64 10.34 -4.90
CA SER A 2 -13.68 11.34 -4.56
C SER A 2 -14.22 11.27 -3.12
N VAL A 3 -14.13 10.11 -2.47
CA VAL A 3 -14.60 9.91 -1.08
C VAL A 3 -13.44 9.89 -0.07
N ALA A 4 -12.36 9.19 -0.39
CA ALA A 4 -11.23 8.95 0.53
C ALA A 4 -9.97 9.79 0.25
N GLY A 5 -10.04 10.73 -0.70
CA GLY A 5 -8.87 11.47 -1.17
C GLY A 5 -7.89 10.60 -1.97
N THR A 6 -6.70 11.13 -2.24
CA THR A 6 -5.62 10.44 -2.94
C THR A 6 -4.95 9.41 -2.01
N VAL A 7 -4.99 8.14 -2.41
CA VAL A 7 -4.28 7.05 -1.72
C VAL A 7 -3.08 6.67 -2.56
N SER A 8 -1.88 6.92 -2.04
CA SER A 8 -0.64 6.63 -2.74
C SER A 8 -0.13 5.24 -2.40
N PHE A 9 0.57 4.61 -3.35
CA PHE A 9 1.32 3.36 -3.24
C PHE A 9 0.53 2.06 -3.00
N ILE A 10 -0.69 2.07 -2.45
CA ILE A 10 -1.48 0.83 -2.25
C ILE A 10 -1.68 0.05 -3.56
N GLY A 11 -1.95 0.74 -4.67
CA GLY A 11 -2.16 0.11 -5.97
C GLY A 11 -0.93 -0.62 -6.54
N LEU A 12 0.27 -0.31 -6.05
CA LEU A 12 1.52 -0.96 -6.44
C LEU A 12 1.94 -2.02 -5.42
N LEU A 13 1.83 -1.68 -4.13
CA LEU A 13 2.26 -2.53 -3.02
C LEU A 13 1.37 -3.78 -2.88
N ALA A 14 0.05 -3.61 -2.93
CA ALA A 14 -0.90 -4.69 -2.71
C ALA A 14 -0.77 -5.84 -3.74
N PRO A 15 -0.76 -5.59 -5.07
CA PRO A 15 -0.56 -6.67 -6.04
C PRO A 15 0.87 -7.23 -6.02
N HIS A 16 1.87 -6.46 -5.57
CA HIS A 16 3.23 -6.98 -5.43
C HIS A 16 3.34 -7.99 -4.28
N ILE A 17 2.80 -7.66 -3.10
CA ILE A 17 2.76 -8.59 -1.96
C ILE A 17 1.88 -9.80 -2.30
N ALA A 18 0.75 -9.60 -2.97
CA ALA A 18 -0.11 -10.70 -3.41
C ALA A 18 0.62 -11.67 -4.35
N ARG A 19 1.43 -11.16 -5.29
CA ARG A 19 2.28 -11.99 -6.15
C ARG A 19 3.32 -12.79 -5.37
N LEU A 20 3.91 -12.19 -4.34
CA LEU A 20 4.92 -12.84 -3.50
C LEU A 20 4.33 -14.01 -2.69
N LEU A 21 3.07 -13.88 -2.24
CA LEU A 21 2.40 -14.86 -1.39
C LEU A 21 1.65 -15.96 -2.18
N PHE A 22 0.93 -15.58 -3.24
CA PHE A 22 0.02 -16.47 -3.97
C PHE A 22 0.46 -16.78 -5.41
N GLY A 23 1.60 -16.25 -5.85
CA GLY A 23 2.11 -16.46 -7.20
C GLY A 23 1.39 -15.64 -8.27
N HIS A 24 1.46 -16.09 -9.52
CA HIS A 24 1.09 -15.30 -10.71
C HIS A 24 -0.32 -15.58 -11.26
N GLN A 25 -1.12 -16.41 -10.57
CA GLN A 25 -2.44 -16.78 -11.08
C GLN A 25 -3.45 -15.65 -10.87
N HIS A 26 -3.83 -14.97 -11.96
CA HIS A 26 -4.70 -13.77 -11.92
C HIS A 26 -6.03 -13.97 -11.18
N ARG A 27 -6.64 -15.16 -11.26
CA ARG A 27 -7.89 -15.48 -10.55
C ARG A 27 -7.78 -15.37 -9.03
N ILE A 28 -6.60 -15.68 -8.48
CA ILE A 28 -6.33 -15.62 -7.03
C ILE A 28 -5.70 -14.27 -6.68
N LEU A 29 -4.86 -13.74 -7.57
CA LEU A 29 -4.14 -12.48 -7.37
C LEU A 29 -5.08 -11.29 -7.23
N LEU A 30 -6.18 -11.22 -8.01
CA LEU A 30 -7.17 -10.16 -7.90
C LEU A 30 -7.82 -10.10 -6.50
N PRO A 31 -8.48 -11.16 -5.99
CA PRO A 31 -9.07 -11.13 -4.65
C PRO A 31 -8.01 -11.00 -3.55
N ALA A 32 -6.84 -11.63 -3.70
CA ALA A 32 -5.77 -11.52 -2.72
C ALA A 32 -5.23 -10.08 -2.61
N SER A 33 -4.97 -9.42 -3.75
CA SER A 33 -4.50 -8.03 -3.77
C SER A 33 -5.55 -7.05 -3.22
N ALA A 34 -6.84 -7.28 -3.47
CA ALA A 34 -7.91 -6.48 -2.88
C ALA A 34 -7.93 -6.61 -1.35
N LEU A 35 -7.83 -7.84 -0.83
CA LEU A 35 -7.79 -8.10 0.62
C LEU A 35 -6.55 -7.52 1.28
N ILE A 36 -5.37 -7.74 0.70
CA ILE A 36 -4.10 -7.20 1.20
C ILE A 36 -4.14 -5.67 1.20
N GLY A 37 -4.62 -5.06 0.10
CA GLY A 37 -4.77 -3.61 -0.01
C GLY A 37 -5.72 -3.04 1.05
N ALA A 38 -6.85 -3.72 1.30
CA ALA A 38 -7.82 -3.32 2.31
C ALA A 38 -7.23 -3.39 3.73
N ILE A 39 -6.52 -4.47 4.07
CA ILE A 39 -5.86 -4.63 5.38
C ILE A 39 -4.83 -3.51 5.61
N ILE A 40 -3.99 -3.24 4.62
CA ILE A 40 -2.97 -2.18 4.71
C ILE A 40 -3.62 -0.80 4.88
N LEU A 41 -4.68 -0.52 4.13
CA LEU A 41 -5.40 0.75 4.24
C LEU A 41 -6.04 0.95 5.61
N VAL A 42 -6.69 -0.07 6.17
CA VAL A 42 -7.32 0.01 7.48
C VAL A 42 -6.28 0.24 8.58
N ILE A 43 -5.16 -0.48 8.54
CA ILE A 43 -4.07 -0.28 9.50
C ILE A 43 -3.49 1.15 9.37
N ALA A 44 -3.29 1.63 8.14
CA ALA A 44 -2.81 2.99 7.92
C ALA A 44 -3.80 4.06 8.42
N ASP A 45 -5.10 3.88 8.23
CA ASP A 45 -6.15 4.80 8.72
C ASP A 45 -6.19 4.83 10.26
N VAL A 46 -6.11 3.67 10.90
CA VAL A 46 -6.06 3.57 12.38
C VAL A 46 -4.81 4.25 12.93
N LEU A 47 -3.63 4.03 12.31
CA LEU A 47 -2.39 4.68 12.72
C LEU A 47 -2.44 6.21 12.47
N ALA A 48 -3.05 6.65 11.37
CA ALA A 48 -3.24 8.06 11.06
C ALA A 48 -4.02 8.78 12.15
N ARG A 49 -5.15 8.18 12.56
CA ARG A 49 -6.02 8.73 13.60
C ARG A 49 -5.38 8.66 14.99
N SER A 50 -4.62 7.59 15.29
CA SER A 50 -4.08 7.36 16.62
C SER A 50 -2.79 8.16 16.92
N LEU A 51 -1.92 8.37 15.93
CA LEU A 51 -0.61 9.00 16.17
C LEU A 51 -0.64 10.54 16.12
N PHE A 52 -1.66 11.13 15.48
CA PHE A 52 -1.65 12.56 15.15
C PHE A 52 -2.86 13.35 15.65
N ALA A 53 -3.65 12.84 16.59
CA ALA A 53 -4.74 13.61 17.19
C ALA A 53 -4.23 14.95 17.78
N PRO A 54 -4.80 16.12 17.41
CA PRO A 54 -6.10 16.37 16.76
C PRO A 54 -6.05 16.62 15.22
N ILE A 55 -4.88 16.43 14.60
CA ILE A 55 -4.67 16.63 13.15
C ILE A 55 -5.04 15.34 12.41
N GLU A 56 -6.07 15.42 11.56
CA GLU A 56 -6.44 14.32 10.68
C GLU A 56 -5.49 14.27 9.47
N LEU A 57 -4.44 13.46 9.56
CA LEU A 57 -3.58 13.19 8.41
C LEU A 57 -4.31 12.30 7.40
N PRO A 58 -4.26 12.62 6.09
CA PRO A 58 -4.78 11.73 5.06
C PRO A 58 -4.03 10.41 5.11
N ALA A 59 -4.75 9.28 5.15
CA ALA A 59 -4.15 7.95 5.20
C ALA A 59 -3.15 7.72 4.05
N GLY A 60 -3.38 8.36 2.89
CA GLY A 60 -2.48 8.33 1.74
C GLY A 60 -1.09 8.94 1.97
N VAL A 61 -0.94 9.87 2.93
CA VAL A 61 0.36 10.46 3.29
C VAL A 61 1.20 9.43 4.04
N LEU A 62 0.62 8.74 5.03
CA LEU A 62 1.32 7.71 5.79
C LEU A 62 1.72 6.52 4.92
N THR A 63 0.84 6.11 4.00
CA THR A 63 1.16 5.03 3.07
C THR A 63 2.23 5.44 2.07
N SER A 64 2.34 6.74 1.72
CA SER A 64 3.42 7.27 0.88
C SER A 64 4.78 7.25 1.57
N VAL A 65 4.83 7.60 2.86
CA VAL A 65 6.09 7.62 3.63
C VAL A 65 6.75 6.25 3.65
N ILE A 66 5.96 5.18 3.69
CA ILE A 66 6.46 3.80 3.67
C ILE A 66 6.64 3.30 2.23
N GLY A 67 5.68 3.60 1.36
CA GLY A 67 5.65 3.11 -0.02
C GLY A 67 6.77 3.68 -0.89
N ALA A 68 7.11 4.96 -0.74
CA ALA A 68 8.16 5.62 -1.52
C ALA A 68 9.56 5.00 -1.30
N PRO A 69 10.08 4.85 -0.07
CA PRO A 69 11.37 4.21 0.15
C PRO A 69 11.36 2.73 -0.24
N TYR A 70 10.24 2.01 -0.03
CA TYR A 70 10.12 0.63 -0.49
C TYR A 70 10.22 0.52 -2.02
N PHE A 71 9.58 1.45 -2.74
CA PHE A 71 9.63 1.47 -4.20
C PHE A 71 11.03 1.82 -4.72
N ILE A 72 11.70 2.80 -4.11
CA ILE A 72 13.09 3.14 -4.42
C ILE A 72 14.02 1.94 -4.16
N PHE A 73 13.83 1.23 -3.05
CA PHE A 73 14.57 0.01 -2.73
C PHE A 73 14.35 -1.08 -3.80
N LEU A 74 13.09 -1.32 -4.20
CA LEU A 74 12.75 -2.28 -5.25
C LEU A 74 13.42 -1.91 -6.59
N LEU A 75 13.38 -0.64 -6.96
CA LEU A 75 13.97 -0.13 -8.20
C LEU A 75 15.49 -0.25 -8.19
N SER A 76 16.12 0.05 -7.05
CA SER A 76 17.56 -0.12 -6.87
C SER A 76 18.00 -1.57 -6.93
N ARG A 77 17.14 -2.51 -6.49
CA ARG A 77 17.41 -3.95 -6.56
C ARG A 77 17.34 -4.48 -8.00
N TYR A 78 16.42 -3.96 -8.81
CA TYR A 78 16.27 -4.36 -10.22
C TYR A 78 17.29 -3.72 -11.17
N LYS A 79 17.91 -2.60 -10.79
CA LYS A 79 18.92 -1.92 -11.62
C LYS A 79 20.27 -2.65 -11.70
N GLY A 80 20.44 -3.76 -10.97
CA GLY A 80 21.67 -4.55 -10.94
C GLY A 80 21.66 -5.81 -11.81
N TRP A 81 20.70 -5.95 -12.72
CA TRP A 81 20.64 -7.00 -13.74
C TRP A 81 20.77 -6.38 -15.14
#